data_AF-A0A7E4V939-F1
#
_entry.id   AF-A0A7E4V939-F1
#
_cell.length_a   1.000
_cell.length_b   1.000
_cell.length_c   1.000
_cell.angle_alpha   90.00
_cell.angle_beta   90.00
_cell.angle_gamma   90.00
#
_symmetry.space_group_name_H-M   'P 1'
#
loop_
_entity.id
_entity.type
_entity.pdbx_description
1 polymer ?
#
loop_
_entity_poly.entity_id
_entity_poly.type
_entity_poly.pdbx_seq_one_letter_code
_entity_poly.pdbx_strand_id
1 'polypeptide(L)'
;MVTDGTFVLLILTLCLTTANAGKPLIPGDYAAPIDTPTVTVDTKYGSVEGFKVEKPEYSANIFVGIPFAAKPIGELRFEKPEAVEPWKGTLNAKKWPIACTPQVNELIQFFGNVSEDCLYLNIFAPSTPPPENGLYPVAVWIHGGGFSFGDTQSYGYEGFVKNYVNRGIIVVTIQYRLGPFGWFSLGDHIAPGNLGLWDQRQALLFLHDVLKDFGGDKNKITVLGHSAGATSTSLLAVSPHSRDLFAQAYQLSGSTFLEWGNSPSVANISKYLTELLDCPKTTCPITLKNCIKNKPVEEILQASDKIGVSRNAINTMFYQPYYQTDWITNDYHKELAKTKPKPTLIGLTSIESYLTTVYIEDSLASMFNFNHGIPKEKHATFTKQDLINGVNKKFARLSDFGQYAEEAAKDIIEFYAEGASEEDLKNPTYCFSQYSQVSVLRRFSSGSWSEPPASYPEPAPALRRILSGFRFRILPPGPSGSEFSDPGLLDPDSSLESGSFHRS
;
A
#
# COMPACT_ATOMS: atom_id res chain seq x y z
N MET A 1 28.25 19.83 3.63
CA MET A 1 27.91 19.32 4.98
C MET A 1 26.41 19.41 5.17
N VAL A 2 25.69 18.37 4.77
CA VAL A 2 24.33 18.06 5.23
C VAL A 2 24.44 16.58 5.58
N THR A 3 24.42 16.28 6.87
CA THR A 3 24.72 14.95 7.42
C THR A 3 23.57 13.98 7.16
N ASP A 4 23.93 12.71 6.97
CA ASP A 4 23.13 11.50 6.68
C ASP A 4 22.05 11.14 7.74
N GLY A 5 21.29 12.11 8.23
CA GLY A 5 20.29 11.93 9.29
C GLY A 5 18.83 11.90 8.84
N THR A 6 18.53 12.21 7.56
CA THR A 6 17.14 12.50 7.14
C THR A 6 16.41 11.32 6.50
N PHE A 7 17.13 10.32 5.99
CA PHE A 7 16.51 9.19 5.26
C PHE A 7 16.00 8.05 6.15
N VAL A 8 16.51 7.95 7.39
CA VAL A 8 16.09 6.93 8.37
C VAL A 8 14.80 7.35 9.12
N LEU A 9 14.42 8.63 9.06
CA LEU A 9 13.29 9.18 9.81
C LEU A 9 11.92 8.71 9.28
N LEU A 10 11.76 8.43 7.99
CA LEU A 10 10.48 8.05 7.38
C LEU A 10 10.03 6.62 7.75
N ILE A 11 10.97 5.67 7.86
CA ILE A 11 10.67 4.29 8.26
C ILE A 11 10.44 4.21 9.78
N LEU A 12 11.17 5.01 10.56
CA LEU A 12 10.97 5.14 12.00
C LEU A 12 9.67 5.89 12.36
N THR A 13 9.04 6.64 11.47
CA THR A 13 7.76 7.32 11.80
C THR A 13 6.58 6.34 11.85
N LEU A 14 6.63 5.22 11.10
CA LEU A 14 5.64 4.14 11.22
C LEU A 14 5.97 3.13 12.35
N CYS A 15 7.26 2.93 12.69
CA CYS A 15 7.67 1.96 13.72
C CYS A 15 8.06 2.55 15.09
N LEU A 16 8.38 3.84 15.24
CA LEU A 16 8.56 4.48 16.54
C LEU A 16 7.74 5.74 16.84
N THR A 17 6.61 5.89 16.16
CA THR A 17 5.40 6.38 16.83
C THR A 17 4.84 5.36 17.84
N THR A 18 5.24 4.08 17.79
CA THR A 18 4.77 3.04 18.73
C THR A 18 5.79 2.64 19.80
N ALA A 19 7.08 3.01 19.69
CA ALA A 19 8.11 2.52 20.61
C ALA A 19 8.57 3.54 21.67
N ASN A 20 8.05 4.77 21.66
CA ASN A 20 8.35 5.75 22.71
C ASN A 20 7.25 6.80 22.90
N ALA A 21 6.05 6.36 23.28
CA ALA A 21 5.12 7.14 24.08
C ALA A 21 4.04 6.19 24.63
N GLY A 22 3.95 6.06 25.95
CA GLY A 22 2.79 5.48 26.64
C GLY A 22 1.53 6.36 26.53
N LYS A 23 1.27 6.89 25.33
CA LYS A 23 0.00 7.46 24.89
C LYS A 23 -0.12 7.12 23.41
N PRO A 24 -1.21 6.51 22.94
CA PRO A 24 -1.51 6.52 21.51
C PRO A 24 -1.38 7.97 21.03
N LEU A 25 -1.00 8.18 19.77
CA LEU A 25 -1.41 9.40 19.10
C LEU A 25 -2.94 9.39 19.19
N ILE A 26 -3.49 9.95 20.27
CA ILE A 26 -4.89 10.32 20.34
C ILE A 26 -5.06 11.11 19.05
N PRO A 27 -5.98 10.73 18.14
CA PRO A 27 -6.35 11.61 17.05
C PRO A 27 -6.95 12.85 17.72
N GLY A 28 -6.10 13.76 18.15
CA GLY A 28 -6.49 15.06 18.63
C GLY A 28 -7.20 15.69 17.46
N ASP A 29 -8.38 16.24 17.69
CA ASP A 29 -9.18 16.93 16.69
C ASP A 29 -8.29 17.78 15.77
N TYR A 30 -7.92 17.24 14.61
CA TYR A 30 -7.12 17.97 13.63
C TYR A 30 -8.04 18.96 12.88
N ALA A 31 -8.93 19.65 13.61
CA ALA A 31 -9.58 20.82 13.08
C ALA A 31 -8.50 21.86 12.70
N ALA A 32 -8.78 22.66 11.67
CA ALA A 32 -7.94 23.81 11.36
C ALA A 32 -7.67 24.62 12.65
N PRO A 33 -6.45 25.13 12.86
CA PRO A 33 -6.18 26.02 13.98
C PRO A 33 -7.18 27.18 13.97
N ILE A 34 -7.70 27.53 15.16
CA ILE A 34 -8.89 28.38 15.36
C ILE A 34 -8.78 29.77 14.68
N ASP A 35 -7.56 30.25 14.42
CA ASP A 35 -7.28 31.58 13.85
C ASP A 35 -6.64 31.55 12.44
N THR A 36 -6.86 30.48 11.67
CA THR A 36 -6.24 30.35 10.34
C THR A 36 -7.08 31.03 9.26
N PRO A 37 -6.51 31.87 8.37
CA PRO A 37 -7.25 32.47 7.27
C PRO A 37 -7.95 31.41 6.42
N THR A 38 -9.22 31.64 6.06
CA THR A 38 -9.97 30.73 5.21
C THR A 38 -9.68 31.00 3.73
N VAL A 39 -9.85 29.96 2.91
CA VAL A 39 -9.76 30.03 1.46
C VAL A 39 -10.92 29.25 0.87
N THR A 40 -11.62 29.83 -0.09
CA THR A 40 -12.79 29.21 -0.72
C THR A 40 -12.50 28.95 -2.20
N VAL A 41 -12.83 27.74 -2.66
CA VAL A 41 -12.75 27.32 -4.06
C VAL A 41 -14.14 26.92 -4.52
N ASP A 42 -14.62 27.55 -5.59
CA ASP A 42 -15.89 27.19 -6.21
C ASP A 42 -15.68 26.03 -7.18
N THR A 43 -16.41 24.93 -6.97
CA THR A 43 -16.35 23.75 -7.84
C THR A 43 -17.72 23.49 -8.45
N LYS A 44 -17.79 22.59 -9.45
CA LYS A 44 -19.08 22.17 -10.01
C LYS A 44 -20.03 21.49 -9.00
N TYR A 45 -19.51 20.97 -7.88
CA TYR A 45 -20.28 20.31 -6.83
C TYR A 45 -20.73 21.28 -5.72
N GLY A 46 -20.25 22.52 -5.74
CA GLY A 46 -20.48 23.54 -4.72
C GLY A 46 -19.17 24.15 -4.20
N SER A 47 -19.27 25.21 -3.40
CA SER A 47 -18.11 25.90 -2.84
C SER A 47 -17.46 25.05 -1.73
N VAL A 48 -16.13 25.07 -1.66
CA VAL A 48 -15.33 24.35 -0.65
C VAL A 48 -14.49 25.36 0.11
N GLU A 49 -14.70 25.47 1.43
CA GLU A 49 -13.91 26.33 2.30
C GLU A 49 -12.86 25.50 3.04
N GLY A 50 -11.59 25.80 2.79
CA GLY A 50 -10.43 25.29 3.50
C GLY A 50 -9.75 26.37 4.34
N PHE A 51 -8.48 26.17 4.63
CA PHE A 51 -7.66 27.10 5.40
C PHE A 51 -6.25 27.25 4.80
N LYS A 52 -5.64 28.42 5.00
CA LYS A 52 -4.32 28.75 4.50
C LYS A 52 -3.26 28.59 5.59
N VAL A 53 -2.25 27.76 5.36
CA VAL A 53 -1.09 27.68 6.25
C VAL A 53 0.00 28.59 5.72
N GLU A 54 0.55 29.43 6.59
CA GLU A 54 1.72 30.28 6.33
C GLU A 54 2.74 30.05 7.44
N LYS A 55 3.89 29.47 7.07
CA LYS A 55 5.06 29.31 7.93
C LYS A 55 6.29 29.88 7.21
N PRO A 56 7.39 30.22 7.92
CA PRO A 56 8.59 30.75 7.29
C PRO A 56 9.14 29.86 6.15
N GLU A 57 8.97 28.55 6.26
CA GLU A 57 9.52 27.58 5.30
C GLU A 57 8.56 27.21 4.17
N TYR A 58 7.25 27.44 4.32
CA TYR A 58 6.24 27.04 3.33
C TYR A 58 4.89 27.74 3.50
N SER A 59 4.14 27.84 2.39
CA SER A 59 2.73 28.24 2.40
C SER A 59 1.88 27.32 1.51
N ALA A 60 0.67 27.01 1.96
CA ALA A 60 -0.25 26.12 1.23
C ALA A 60 -1.72 26.41 1.58
N ASN A 61 -2.61 26.12 0.62
CA ASN A 61 -4.05 26.04 0.83
C ASN A 61 -4.42 24.58 1.15
N ILE A 62 -5.11 24.36 2.26
CA ILE A 62 -5.43 23.04 2.80
C ILE A 62 -6.95 22.86 2.83
N PHE A 63 -7.41 21.78 2.19
CA PHE A 63 -8.81 21.36 2.20
C PHE A 63 -8.86 19.89 2.63
N VAL A 64 -9.55 19.59 3.72
CA VAL A 64 -9.64 18.24 4.29
C VAL A 64 -11.10 17.82 4.44
N GLY A 65 -11.40 16.57 4.13
CA GLY A 65 -12.76 16.01 4.28
C GLY A 65 -13.72 16.39 3.15
N ILE A 66 -13.26 16.44 1.90
CA ILE A 66 -14.12 16.66 0.72
C ILE A 66 -14.74 15.31 0.29
N PRO A 67 -16.07 15.15 0.25
CA PRO A 67 -16.69 13.91 -0.21
C PRO A 67 -16.51 13.76 -1.73
N PHE A 68 -16.05 12.59 -2.18
CA PHE A 68 -15.90 12.30 -3.62
C PHE A 68 -16.92 11.30 -4.16
N ALA A 69 -17.67 10.66 -3.26
CA ALA A 69 -18.70 9.68 -3.57
C ALA A 69 -19.88 9.79 -2.60
N ALA A 70 -21.01 9.19 -2.97
CA ALA A 70 -22.13 8.96 -2.05
C ALA A 70 -21.70 8.06 -0.89
N LYS A 71 -22.33 8.23 0.28
CA LYS A 71 -22.01 7.48 1.51
C LYS A 71 -22.33 6.00 1.29
N PRO A 72 -21.38 5.06 1.45
CA PRO A 72 -21.60 3.64 1.15
C PRO A 72 -22.30 2.90 2.30
N ILE A 73 -23.41 3.46 2.79
CA ILE A 73 -24.22 2.95 3.92
C ILE A 73 -25.57 2.46 3.43
N GLY A 74 -26.25 1.63 4.23
CA GLY A 74 -27.58 1.11 3.91
C GLY A 74 -27.60 0.42 2.55
N GLU A 75 -28.42 0.93 1.62
CA GLU A 75 -28.54 0.37 0.28
C GLU A 75 -27.28 0.50 -0.59
N LEU A 76 -26.34 1.38 -0.25
CA LEU A 76 -25.07 1.52 -0.97
C LEU A 76 -23.94 0.66 -0.36
N ARG A 77 -24.20 0.01 0.79
CA ARG A 77 -23.24 -0.91 1.38
C ARG A 77 -23.04 -2.12 0.47
N PHE A 78 -21.78 -2.51 0.26
CA PHE A 78 -21.36 -3.55 -0.67
C PHE A 78 -21.72 -3.32 -2.15
N GLU A 79 -21.96 -2.06 -2.53
CA GLU A 79 -22.14 -1.65 -3.93
C GLU A 79 -20.97 -0.80 -4.43
N LYS A 80 -20.84 -0.69 -5.76
CA LYS A 80 -19.88 0.24 -6.39
C LYS A 80 -20.21 1.68 -5.90
N PRO A 81 -19.20 2.51 -5.63
CA PRO A 81 -19.43 3.88 -5.17
C PRO A 81 -20.17 4.67 -6.25
N GLU A 82 -21.17 5.44 -5.83
CA GLU A 82 -21.88 6.38 -6.68
C GLU A 82 -21.22 7.76 -6.58
N ALA A 83 -21.38 8.58 -7.62
CA ALA A 83 -20.86 9.94 -7.60
C ALA A 83 -21.50 10.75 -6.46
N VAL A 84 -20.74 11.69 -5.90
CA VAL A 84 -21.29 12.61 -4.90
C VAL A 84 -22.29 13.56 -5.56
N GLU A 85 -23.41 13.80 -4.88
CA GLU A 85 -24.36 14.84 -5.29
C GLU A 85 -23.79 16.23 -4.94
N PRO A 86 -24.06 17.26 -5.77
CA PRO A 86 -23.72 18.63 -5.42
C PRO A 86 -24.30 19.03 -4.06
N TRP A 87 -23.46 19.62 -3.20
CA TRP A 87 -23.91 20.14 -1.91
C TRP A 87 -24.44 21.57 -2.06
N LYS A 88 -25.34 21.96 -1.15
CA LYS A 88 -25.87 23.32 -1.10
C LYS A 88 -24.97 24.21 -0.24
N GLY A 89 -24.62 25.37 -0.78
CA GLY A 89 -23.79 26.35 -0.08
C GLY A 89 -22.31 25.93 -0.03
N THR A 90 -21.64 26.30 1.05
CA THR A 90 -20.20 26.09 1.22
C THR A 90 -19.93 24.89 2.13
N LEU A 91 -19.20 23.90 1.62
CA LEU A 91 -18.69 22.78 2.39
C LEU A 91 -17.54 23.24 3.28
N ASN A 92 -17.63 22.97 4.58
CA ASN A 92 -16.56 23.20 5.54
C ASN A 92 -15.51 22.08 5.46
N ALA A 93 -14.47 22.27 4.65
CA ALA A 93 -13.36 21.34 4.45
C ALA A 93 -12.16 21.65 5.35
N LYS A 94 -12.42 21.87 6.64
CA LYS A 94 -11.43 22.21 7.67
C LYS A 94 -11.30 21.16 8.77
N LYS A 95 -11.99 20.02 8.62
CA LYS A 95 -11.97 18.89 9.55
C LYS A 95 -11.60 17.63 8.78
N TRP A 96 -10.62 16.88 9.29
CA TRP A 96 -10.24 15.61 8.67
C TRP A 96 -11.41 14.63 8.64
N PRO A 97 -11.50 13.83 7.58
CA PRO A 97 -12.53 12.80 7.48
C PRO A 97 -12.27 11.70 8.51
N ILE A 98 -13.34 11.04 8.91
CA ILE A 98 -13.29 9.85 9.76
C ILE A 98 -12.66 8.70 8.96
N ALA A 99 -11.85 7.87 9.61
CA ALA A 99 -11.24 6.70 8.99
C ALA A 99 -12.32 5.70 8.51
N CYS A 100 -12.03 4.96 7.45
CA CYS A 100 -12.92 3.87 7.04
C CYS A 100 -12.91 2.73 8.08
N THR A 101 -14.05 2.08 8.27
CA THR A 101 -14.16 0.91 9.15
C THR A 101 -13.10 -0.16 8.78
N PRO A 102 -12.23 -0.56 9.72
CA PRO A 102 -11.15 -1.51 9.46
C PRO A 102 -11.68 -2.95 9.43
N GLN A 103 -10.79 -3.92 9.21
CA GLN A 103 -11.15 -5.33 9.17
C GLN A 103 -11.61 -5.90 10.52
N VAL A 104 -11.00 -5.48 11.64
CA VAL A 104 -11.27 -6.01 12.99
C VAL A 104 -11.38 -4.88 14.01
N ASN A 105 -12.01 -5.15 15.15
CA ASN A 105 -12.18 -4.19 16.24
C ASN A 105 -10.85 -3.75 16.86
N GLU A 106 -9.88 -4.66 16.96
CA GLU A 106 -8.57 -4.37 17.58
C GLU A 106 -7.84 -3.22 16.87
N LEU A 107 -8.04 -3.08 15.56
CA LEU A 107 -7.44 -2.01 14.76
C LEU A 107 -8.05 -0.62 15.06
N ILE A 108 -9.30 -0.56 15.55
CA ILE A 108 -9.96 0.72 15.88
C ILE A 108 -9.16 1.48 16.94
N GLN A 109 -8.51 0.78 17.86
CA GLN A 109 -7.70 1.41 18.92
C GLN A 109 -6.54 2.25 18.37
N PHE A 110 -6.06 1.94 17.16
CA PHE A 110 -4.95 2.63 16.51
C PHE A 110 -5.38 3.77 15.59
N PHE A 111 -6.61 3.71 15.05
CA PHE A 111 -7.14 4.70 14.10
C PHE A 111 -8.19 5.62 14.73
N GLY A 112 -8.60 5.35 15.97
CA GLY A 112 -9.60 6.12 16.69
C GLY A 112 -11.00 5.95 16.10
N ASN A 113 -11.68 7.06 15.82
CA ASN A 113 -13.05 7.00 15.30
C ASN A 113 -13.06 6.48 13.85
N VAL A 114 -13.92 5.50 13.59
CA VAL A 114 -14.11 4.87 12.28
C VAL A 114 -15.57 4.94 11.84
N SER A 115 -15.82 4.92 10.54
CA SER A 115 -17.17 4.98 9.96
C SER A 115 -17.21 4.32 8.58
N GLU A 116 -18.39 3.84 8.18
CA GLU A 116 -18.66 3.49 6.76
C GLU A 116 -18.82 4.73 5.88
N ASP A 117 -19.31 5.84 6.46
CA ASP A 117 -19.29 7.15 5.81
C ASP A 117 -17.85 7.69 5.85
N CYS A 118 -17.03 7.24 4.90
CA CYS A 118 -15.59 7.50 4.87
C CYS A 118 -15.02 7.87 3.49
N LEU A 119 -15.84 7.97 2.43
CA LEU A 119 -15.38 8.25 1.07
C LEU A 119 -15.08 9.74 0.83
N TYR A 120 -14.01 10.19 1.49
CA TYR A 120 -13.51 11.57 1.44
C TYR A 120 -12.07 11.62 0.94
N LEU A 121 -11.69 12.78 0.43
CA LEU A 121 -10.33 13.12 0.06
C LEU A 121 -9.90 14.46 0.65
N ASN A 122 -8.60 14.71 0.61
CA ASN A 122 -8.00 15.96 1.04
C ASN A 122 -7.14 16.53 -0.10
N ILE A 123 -7.11 17.84 -0.26
CA ILE A 123 -6.33 18.55 -1.29
C ILE A 123 -5.40 19.56 -0.60
N PHE A 124 -4.11 19.46 -0.90
CA PHE A 124 -3.07 20.40 -0.46
C PHE A 124 -2.49 21.07 -1.69
N ALA A 125 -2.74 22.37 -1.85
CA ALA A 125 -2.37 23.12 -3.04
C ALA A 125 -1.41 24.27 -2.71
N PRO A 126 -0.53 24.67 -3.65
CA PRO A 126 0.27 25.87 -3.48
C PRO A 126 -0.64 27.09 -3.25
N SER A 127 -0.20 28.00 -2.37
CA SER A 127 -0.94 29.24 -2.11
C SER A 127 -0.68 30.33 -3.15
N THR A 128 0.32 30.14 -4.00
CA THR A 128 0.64 31.01 -5.12
C THR A 128 0.06 30.45 -6.43
N PRO A 129 -0.19 31.30 -7.43
CA PRO A 129 -0.55 30.83 -8.77
C PRO A 129 0.60 30.06 -9.43
N PRO A 130 0.30 29.08 -10.31
CA PRO A 130 1.32 28.40 -11.10
C PRO A 130 2.07 29.39 -12.01
N PRO A 131 3.37 29.18 -12.25
CA PRO A 131 4.11 29.98 -13.23
C PRO A 131 3.43 29.93 -14.62
N GLU A 132 3.41 31.08 -15.32
CA GLU A 132 3.00 31.19 -16.72
C GLU A 132 1.56 30.75 -17.07
N ASN A 133 0.54 31.18 -16.29
CA ASN A 133 -0.88 30.84 -16.54
C ASN A 133 -1.16 29.32 -16.66
N GLY A 134 -0.27 28.50 -16.10
CA GLY A 134 -0.34 27.04 -16.18
C GLY A 134 -1.29 26.41 -15.17
N LEU A 135 -1.17 25.09 -15.02
CA LEU A 135 -1.80 24.30 -13.97
C LEU A 135 -0.73 23.41 -13.33
N TYR A 136 -0.83 23.20 -12.02
CA TYR A 136 0.13 22.39 -11.27
C TYR A 136 -0.03 20.89 -11.57
N PRO A 137 1.07 20.12 -11.66
CA PRO A 137 1.00 18.66 -11.61
C PRO A 137 0.39 18.20 -10.28
N VAL A 138 -0.22 17.00 -10.29
CA VAL A 138 -1.01 16.49 -9.17
C VAL A 138 -0.50 15.12 -8.76
N ALA A 139 -0.18 14.95 -7.47
CA ALA A 139 0.21 13.70 -6.86
C ALA A 139 -0.96 13.14 -6.02
N VAL A 140 -1.52 12.01 -6.42
CA VAL A 140 -2.64 11.34 -5.71
C VAL A 140 -2.11 10.18 -4.89
N TRP A 141 -2.09 10.35 -3.57
CA TRP A 141 -1.60 9.39 -2.58
C TRP A 141 -2.68 8.38 -2.17
N ILE A 142 -2.36 7.10 -2.33
CA ILE A 142 -3.15 5.97 -1.85
C ILE A 142 -2.43 5.34 -0.66
N HIS A 143 -3.06 5.38 0.51
CA HIS A 143 -2.46 4.83 1.73
C HIS A 143 -2.37 3.29 1.69
N GLY A 144 -1.36 2.76 2.40
CA GLY A 144 -1.22 1.32 2.63
C GLY A 144 -2.09 0.83 3.80
N GLY A 145 -1.75 -0.36 4.33
CA GLY A 145 -2.44 -0.98 5.46
C GLY A 145 -3.05 -2.35 5.14
N GLY A 146 -2.43 -3.10 4.23
CA GLY A 146 -2.83 -4.48 3.90
C GLY A 146 -4.26 -4.62 3.37
N PHE A 147 -4.87 -3.54 2.89
CA PHE A 147 -6.30 -3.46 2.54
C PHE A 147 -7.27 -3.59 3.74
N SER A 148 -6.75 -3.75 4.95
CA SER A 148 -7.48 -4.02 6.19
C SER A 148 -7.62 -2.80 7.09
N PHE A 149 -6.68 -1.85 7.00
CA PHE A 149 -6.61 -0.64 7.83
C PHE A 149 -5.94 0.52 7.09
N GLY A 150 -5.84 1.66 7.77
CA GLY A 150 -5.15 2.85 7.28
C GLY A 150 -6.11 4.01 7.04
N ASP A 151 -5.55 5.21 7.01
CA ASP A 151 -6.31 6.44 6.86
C ASP A 151 -5.39 7.55 6.32
N THR A 152 -5.98 8.70 5.97
CA THR A 152 -5.26 9.87 5.46
C THR A 152 -4.83 10.87 6.55
N GLN A 153 -5.50 10.85 7.71
CA GLN A 153 -5.26 11.77 8.83
C GLN A 153 -3.93 11.48 9.53
N SER A 154 -3.54 10.21 9.68
CA SER A 154 -2.29 9.78 10.32
C SER A 154 -1.03 10.28 9.60
N TYR A 155 -1.13 10.61 8.31
CA TYR A 155 -0.05 11.24 7.54
C TYR A 155 0.02 12.76 7.74
N GLY A 156 -1.08 13.40 8.16
CA GLY A 156 -1.22 14.85 8.21
C GLY A 156 -0.98 15.54 6.86
N TYR A 157 -0.82 16.87 6.87
CA TYR A 157 -0.50 17.64 5.65
C TYR A 157 0.97 18.12 5.61
N GLU A 158 1.65 18.27 6.75
CA GLU A 158 2.94 18.99 6.81
C GLU A 158 4.03 18.34 5.95
N GLY A 159 4.16 17.01 6.01
CA GLY A 159 5.14 16.27 5.21
C GLY A 159 4.87 16.42 3.71
N PHE A 160 3.60 16.37 3.30
CA PHE A 160 3.22 16.59 1.90
C PHE A 160 3.50 18.02 1.46
N VAL A 161 3.20 19.00 2.30
CA VAL A 161 3.42 20.41 1.98
C VAL A 161 4.91 20.71 1.78
N LYS A 162 5.76 20.29 2.73
CA LYS A 162 7.21 20.52 2.67
C LYS A 162 7.87 19.84 1.47
N ASN A 163 7.47 18.62 1.14
CA ASN A 163 8.15 17.81 0.13
C ASN A 163 7.59 18.01 -1.29
N TYR A 164 6.31 18.32 -1.44
CA TYR A 164 5.64 18.39 -2.75
C TYR A 164 5.04 19.76 -3.04
N VAL A 165 4.17 20.27 -2.15
CA VAL A 165 3.43 21.52 -2.41
C VAL A 165 4.37 22.72 -2.59
N ASN A 166 5.42 22.81 -1.76
CA ASN A 166 6.43 23.87 -1.88
C ASN A 166 7.26 23.78 -3.18
N ARG A 167 7.15 22.68 -3.93
CA ARG A 167 7.79 22.47 -5.23
C ARG A 167 6.80 22.65 -6.39
N GLY A 168 5.62 23.20 -6.13
CA GLY A 168 4.57 23.41 -7.13
C GLY A 168 3.87 22.11 -7.55
N ILE A 169 3.62 21.20 -6.61
CA ILE A 169 2.88 19.96 -6.85
C ILE A 169 1.66 19.91 -5.92
N ILE A 170 0.45 19.83 -6.48
CA ILE A 170 -0.74 19.60 -5.66
C ILE A 170 -0.71 18.16 -5.15
N VAL A 171 -0.98 17.95 -3.87
CA VAL A 171 -1.13 16.62 -3.30
C VAL A 171 -2.59 16.37 -2.97
N VAL A 172 -3.09 15.22 -3.38
CA VAL A 172 -4.40 14.71 -2.98
C VAL A 172 -4.20 13.42 -2.20
N THR A 173 -4.83 13.28 -1.04
CA THR A 173 -4.86 12.01 -0.30
C THR A 173 -6.29 11.48 -0.27
N ILE A 174 -6.50 10.19 -0.54
CA ILE A 174 -7.83 9.60 -0.67
C ILE A 174 -8.07 8.48 0.36
N GLN A 175 -9.27 8.43 0.92
CA GLN A 175 -9.78 7.27 1.64
C GLN A 175 -10.39 6.25 0.67
N TYR A 176 -10.42 4.98 1.04
CA TYR A 176 -11.14 3.91 0.34
C TYR A 176 -11.62 2.85 1.33
N ARG A 177 -12.69 2.11 1.02
CA ARG A 177 -13.23 1.07 1.93
C ARG A 177 -12.21 -0.04 2.17
N LEU A 178 -12.20 -0.58 3.39
CA LEU A 178 -11.22 -1.54 3.90
C LEU A 178 -11.89 -2.84 4.35
N GLY A 179 -11.09 -3.88 4.59
CA GLY A 179 -11.54 -5.16 5.14
C GLY A 179 -12.75 -5.76 4.38
N PRO A 180 -13.74 -6.34 5.07
CA PRO A 180 -14.92 -6.87 4.38
C PRO A 180 -15.69 -5.77 3.62
N PHE A 181 -15.73 -4.54 4.12
CA PHE A 181 -16.48 -3.45 3.49
C PHE A 181 -15.94 -3.05 2.11
N GLY A 182 -14.63 -3.17 1.90
CA GLY A 182 -13.97 -2.84 0.63
C GLY A 182 -13.75 -4.03 -0.30
N TRP A 183 -13.73 -5.25 0.23
CA TRP A 183 -13.16 -6.41 -0.49
C TRP A 183 -14.04 -7.66 -0.45
N PHE A 184 -15.19 -7.65 0.24
CA PHE A 184 -16.13 -8.77 0.25
C PHE A 184 -16.48 -9.24 -1.17
N SER A 185 -16.36 -10.55 -1.40
CA SER A 185 -16.66 -11.17 -2.69
C SER A 185 -17.31 -12.53 -2.47
N LEU A 186 -18.27 -12.92 -3.30
CA LEU A 186 -18.78 -14.29 -3.34
C LEU A 186 -18.15 -15.11 -4.47
N GLY A 187 -17.30 -14.47 -5.29
CA GLY A 187 -16.69 -15.05 -6.48
C GLY A 187 -17.66 -15.12 -7.67
N ASP A 188 -18.66 -14.24 -7.70
CA ASP A 188 -19.67 -14.17 -8.75
C ASP A 188 -19.98 -12.71 -9.13
N HIS A 189 -20.87 -12.52 -10.09
CA HIS A 189 -21.23 -11.20 -10.62
C HIS A 189 -22.12 -10.37 -9.68
N ILE A 190 -22.73 -10.96 -8.64
CA ILE A 190 -23.58 -10.27 -7.67
C ILE A 190 -22.73 -9.58 -6.59
N ALA A 191 -21.66 -10.26 -6.15
CA ALA A 191 -20.65 -9.72 -5.26
C ALA A 191 -19.24 -10.02 -5.81
N PRO A 192 -18.77 -9.27 -6.83
CA PRO A 192 -17.48 -9.51 -7.47
C PRO A 192 -16.28 -9.09 -6.62
N GLY A 193 -16.49 -8.25 -5.59
CA GLY A 193 -15.43 -7.66 -4.78
C GLY A 193 -14.83 -6.39 -5.38
N ASN A 194 -13.62 -6.04 -4.92
CA ASN A 194 -12.83 -4.89 -5.41
C ASN A 194 -13.46 -3.51 -5.20
N LEU A 195 -14.39 -3.36 -4.26
CA LEU A 195 -15.06 -2.09 -4.00
C LEU A 195 -14.09 -0.98 -3.60
N GLY A 196 -13.03 -1.30 -2.85
CA GLY A 196 -11.95 -0.34 -2.55
C GLY A 196 -11.25 0.20 -3.80
N LEU A 197 -11.07 -0.61 -4.86
CA LEU A 197 -10.50 -0.12 -6.14
C LEU A 197 -11.51 0.75 -6.90
N TRP A 198 -12.80 0.43 -6.82
CA TRP A 198 -13.84 1.26 -7.37
C TRP A 198 -13.93 2.62 -6.66
N ASP A 199 -13.71 2.66 -5.33
CA ASP A 199 -13.63 3.91 -4.55
C ASP A 199 -12.48 4.78 -5.04
N GLN A 200 -11.29 4.19 -5.19
CA GLN A 200 -10.11 4.90 -5.69
C GLN A 200 -10.33 5.45 -7.10
N ARG A 201 -10.98 4.68 -7.98
CA ARG A 201 -11.38 5.17 -9.31
C ARG A 201 -12.40 6.30 -9.24
N GLN A 202 -13.39 6.21 -8.36
CA GLN A 202 -14.38 7.27 -8.19
C GLN A 202 -13.72 8.58 -7.70
N ALA A 203 -12.72 8.48 -6.82
CA ALA A 203 -11.92 9.63 -6.42
C ALA A 203 -11.16 10.24 -7.62
N LEU A 204 -10.56 9.43 -8.49
CA LEU A 204 -9.91 9.93 -9.71
C LEU A 204 -10.91 10.62 -10.66
N LEU A 205 -12.11 10.07 -10.84
CA LEU A 205 -13.16 10.71 -11.65
C LEU A 205 -13.58 12.06 -11.05
N PHE A 206 -13.79 12.11 -9.74
CA PHE A 206 -14.10 13.36 -9.04
C PHE A 206 -12.99 14.41 -9.24
N LEU A 207 -11.72 14.01 -9.16
CA LEU A 207 -10.58 14.92 -9.39
C LEU A 207 -10.53 15.46 -10.82
N HIS A 208 -10.89 14.66 -11.83
CA HIS A 208 -10.99 15.14 -13.22
C HIS A 208 -11.97 16.30 -13.40
N ASP A 209 -12.96 16.41 -12.50
CA ASP A 209 -13.95 17.46 -12.52
C ASP A 209 -13.51 18.73 -11.82
N VAL A 210 -12.76 18.62 -10.72
CA VAL A 210 -12.51 19.75 -9.80
C VAL A 210 -11.08 20.26 -9.81
N LEU A 211 -10.10 19.49 -10.30
CA LEU A 211 -8.68 19.83 -10.13
C LEU A 211 -8.32 21.21 -10.67
N LYS A 212 -8.93 21.62 -11.80
CA LYS A 212 -8.69 22.94 -12.39
C LYS A 212 -9.04 24.07 -11.42
N ASP A 213 -10.10 23.91 -10.64
CA ASP A 213 -10.59 24.92 -9.69
C ASP A 213 -9.59 25.09 -8.52
N PHE A 214 -8.86 24.03 -8.18
CA PHE A 214 -7.74 24.05 -7.22
C PHE A 214 -6.39 24.39 -7.87
N GLY A 215 -6.36 24.75 -9.16
CA GLY A 215 -5.14 25.08 -9.91
C GLY A 215 -4.34 23.88 -10.43
N GLY A 216 -4.92 22.68 -10.44
CA GLY A 216 -4.29 21.43 -10.86
C GLY A 216 -4.62 20.97 -12.28
N ASP A 217 -3.67 20.27 -12.91
CA ASP A 217 -3.79 19.72 -14.26
C ASP A 217 -4.23 18.25 -14.20
N LYS A 218 -5.48 17.97 -14.60
CA LYS A 218 -6.02 16.60 -14.66
C LYS A 218 -5.28 15.68 -15.64
N ASN A 219 -4.51 16.23 -16.58
CA ASN A 219 -3.69 15.45 -17.52
C ASN A 219 -2.30 15.13 -16.96
N LYS A 220 -1.92 15.70 -15.82
CA LYS A 220 -0.62 15.48 -15.14
C LYS A 220 -0.82 14.87 -13.75
N ILE A 221 -1.77 13.94 -13.64
CA ILE A 221 -1.99 13.17 -12.42
C ILE A 221 -0.95 12.05 -12.35
N THR A 222 -0.22 12.00 -11.24
CA THR A 222 0.63 10.88 -10.82
C THR A 222 -0.03 10.19 -9.65
N VAL A 223 -0.41 8.92 -9.81
CA VAL A 223 -0.92 8.10 -8.71
C VAL A 223 0.27 7.44 -8.03
N LEU A 224 0.36 7.57 -6.72
CA LEU A 224 1.43 7.01 -5.92
C LEU A 224 0.86 6.36 -4.67
N GLY A 225 1.48 5.27 -4.24
CA GLY A 225 1.05 4.59 -3.02
C GLY A 225 2.16 3.78 -2.41
N HIS A 226 1.94 3.39 -1.15
CA HIS A 226 2.86 2.56 -0.38
C HIS A 226 2.20 1.24 0.03
N SER A 227 2.94 0.12 -0.06
CA SER A 227 2.44 -1.21 0.33
C SER A 227 1.14 -1.58 -0.42
N ALA A 228 0.03 -1.85 0.27
CA ALA A 228 -1.28 -2.08 -0.36
C ALA A 228 -1.74 -0.93 -1.26
N GLY A 229 -1.33 0.32 -0.95
CA GLY A 229 -1.55 1.46 -1.83
C GLY A 229 -0.72 1.40 -3.11
N ALA A 230 0.52 0.89 -3.06
CA ALA A 230 1.33 0.65 -4.25
C ALA A 230 0.76 -0.49 -5.12
N THR A 231 0.25 -1.54 -4.48
CA THR A 231 -0.50 -2.61 -5.16
C THR A 231 -1.76 -2.06 -5.83
N SER A 232 -2.49 -1.17 -5.15
CA SER A 232 -3.63 -0.44 -5.72
C SER A 232 -3.21 0.40 -6.93
N THR A 233 -2.14 1.18 -6.83
CA THR A 233 -1.56 1.95 -7.94
C THR A 233 -1.21 1.06 -9.14
N SER A 234 -0.61 -0.10 -8.89
CA SER A 234 -0.28 -1.10 -9.91
C SER A 234 -1.54 -1.63 -10.62
N LEU A 235 -2.58 -1.96 -9.87
CA LEU A 235 -3.87 -2.41 -10.40
C LEU A 235 -4.60 -1.31 -11.19
N LEU A 236 -4.59 -0.08 -10.70
CA LEU A 236 -5.16 1.07 -11.38
C LEU A 236 -4.43 1.39 -12.69
N ALA A 237 -3.12 1.16 -12.76
CA ALA A 237 -2.33 1.43 -13.96
C ALA A 237 -2.62 0.47 -15.11
N VAL A 238 -3.13 -0.73 -14.81
CA VAL A 238 -3.37 -1.79 -15.80
C VAL A 238 -4.85 -1.90 -16.16
N SER A 239 -5.76 -1.69 -15.20
CA SER A 239 -7.19 -1.88 -15.40
C SER A 239 -7.76 -0.94 -16.48
N PRO A 240 -8.54 -1.44 -17.46
CA PRO A 240 -9.21 -0.60 -18.45
C PRO A 240 -10.20 0.38 -17.83
N HIS A 241 -10.62 0.16 -16.59
CA HIS A 241 -11.55 1.05 -15.90
C HIS A 241 -10.90 2.34 -15.39
N SER A 242 -9.57 2.38 -15.22
CA SER A 242 -8.89 3.49 -14.54
C SER A 242 -7.56 3.92 -15.15
N ARG A 243 -6.90 3.09 -15.98
CA ARG A 243 -5.56 3.37 -16.53
C ARG A 243 -5.45 4.69 -17.30
N ASP A 244 -6.56 5.16 -17.87
CA ASP A 244 -6.58 6.38 -18.68
C ASP A 244 -6.96 7.64 -17.85
N LEU A 245 -7.19 7.49 -16.54
CA LEU A 245 -7.51 8.59 -15.63
C LEU A 245 -6.27 9.31 -15.09
N PHE A 246 -5.06 8.81 -15.36
CA PHE A 246 -3.83 9.39 -14.82
C PHE A 246 -2.62 9.08 -15.69
N ALA A 247 -1.59 9.93 -15.61
CA ALA A 247 -0.44 9.90 -16.49
C ALA A 247 0.71 9.00 -16.00
N GLN A 248 0.97 8.94 -14.69
CA GLN A 248 2.16 8.28 -14.15
C GLN A 248 1.86 7.48 -12.87
N ALA A 249 2.62 6.42 -12.59
CA ALA A 249 2.39 5.50 -11.47
C ALA A 249 3.63 5.33 -10.59
N TYR A 250 3.58 5.64 -9.29
CA TYR A 250 4.71 5.40 -8.37
C TYR A 250 4.34 4.30 -7.36
N GLN A 251 5.09 3.20 -7.37
CA GLN A 251 4.83 2.00 -6.60
C GLN A 251 5.92 1.83 -5.55
N LEU A 252 5.61 2.16 -4.29
CA LEU A 252 6.55 2.09 -3.18
C LEU A 252 6.27 0.83 -2.35
N SER A 253 7.16 -0.16 -2.42
CA SER A 253 7.09 -1.38 -1.60
C SER A 253 5.80 -2.20 -1.78
N GLY A 254 5.25 -2.22 -3.01
CA GLY A 254 4.07 -3.01 -3.33
C GLY A 254 3.82 -3.13 -4.84
N SER A 255 3.18 -4.22 -5.27
CA SER A 255 2.73 -4.40 -6.65
C SER A 255 1.62 -5.46 -6.73
N THR A 256 0.90 -5.47 -7.85
CA THR A 256 -0.09 -6.52 -8.17
C THR A 256 0.48 -7.94 -8.21
N PHE A 257 1.81 -8.11 -8.34
CA PHE A 257 2.45 -9.43 -8.49
C PHE A 257 2.84 -10.04 -7.15
N LEU A 258 2.59 -9.34 -6.05
CA LEU A 258 2.77 -9.89 -4.72
C LEU A 258 1.69 -10.92 -4.44
N GLU A 259 2.03 -12.01 -3.77
CA GLU A 259 1.09 -13.06 -3.37
C GLU A 259 -0.11 -12.50 -2.57
N TRP A 260 0.16 -11.60 -1.63
CA TRP A 260 -0.87 -10.91 -0.83
C TRP A 260 -1.53 -9.74 -1.59
N GLY A 261 -1.11 -9.49 -2.84
CA GLY A 261 -1.63 -8.39 -3.65
C GLY A 261 -2.99 -8.67 -4.26
N ASN A 262 -3.34 -9.94 -4.51
CA ASN A 262 -4.66 -10.37 -4.98
C ASN A 262 -4.87 -11.89 -4.79
N SER A 263 -6.10 -12.38 -4.59
CA SER A 263 -6.37 -13.84 -4.40
C SER A 263 -7.84 -14.21 -4.59
N PRO A 264 -8.18 -15.44 -5.01
CA PRO A 264 -9.57 -15.85 -5.07
C PRO A 264 -10.07 -16.32 -3.69
N SER A 265 -9.16 -16.47 -2.71
CA SER A 265 -9.46 -16.96 -1.36
C SER A 265 -10.36 -16.00 -0.57
N VAL A 266 -10.48 -14.75 -1.04
CA VAL A 266 -11.39 -13.73 -0.53
C VAL A 266 -12.85 -14.22 -0.64
N ALA A 267 -13.19 -15.01 -1.65
CA ALA A 267 -14.54 -15.58 -1.77
C ALA A 267 -14.86 -16.59 -0.66
N ASN A 268 -13.89 -17.42 -0.29
CA ASN A 268 -14.07 -18.42 0.76
C ASN A 268 -14.17 -17.75 2.14
N ILE A 269 -13.34 -16.74 2.41
CA ILE A 269 -13.41 -16.05 3.69
C ILE A 269 -14.67 -15.20 3.83
N SER A 270 -15.16 -14.61 2.74
CA SER A 270 -16.42 -13.88 2.71
C SER A 270 -17.62 -14.80 2.99
N LYS A 271 -17.62 -16.02 2.42
CA LYS A 271 -18.65 -17.03 2.74
C LYS A 271 -18.59 -17.43 4.21
N TYR A 272 -17.40 -17.68 4.75
CA TYR A 272 -17.24 -17.97 6.18
C TYR A 272 -17.70 -16.81 7.07
N LEU A 273 -17.44 -15.55 6.69
CA LEU A 273 -17.99 -14.38 7.38
C LEU A 273 -19.52 -14.41 7.40
N THR A 274 -20.18 -14.77 6.28
CA THR A 274 -21.65 -14.89 6.26
C THR A 274 -22.16 -16.00 7.18
N GLU A 275 -21.42 -17.11 7.33
CA GLU A 275 -21.77 -18.18 8.29
C GLU A 275 -21.65 -17.69 9.73
N LEU A 276 -20.60 -16.95 10.07
CA LEU A 276 -20.40 -16.36 11.40
C LEU A 276 -21.44 -15.29 11.76
N LEU A 277 -22.10 -14.72 10.76
CA LEU A 277 -23.18 -13.74 10.90
C LEU A 277 -24.57 -14.39 10.92
N ASP A 278 -24.64 -15.73 10.97
CA ASP A 278 -25.90 -16.49 10.93
C ASP A 278 -26.76 -16.15 9.70
N CYS A 279 -26.11 -15.86 8.56
CA CYS A 279 -26.83 -15.72 7.30
C CYS A 279 -27.44 -17.05 6.84
N PRO A 280 -28.51 -17.02 6.03
CA PRO A 280 -29.14 -18.24 5.54
C PRO A 280 -28.14 -19.17 4.85
N LYS A 281 -28.19 -20.47 5.19
CA LYS A 281 -27.41 -21.51 4.49
C LYS A 281 -27.98 -21.73 3.09
N THR A 282 -27.46 -20.99 2.12
CA THR A 282 -27.92 -21.01 0.73
C THR A 282 -26.75 -20.81 -0.22
N THR A 283 -26.90 -21.32 -1.45
CA THR A 283 -25.97 -21.03 -2.55
C THR A 283 -26.36 -19.77 -3.33
N CYS A 284 -27.51 -19.15 -3.03
CA CYS A 284 -27.99 -17.95 -3.71
C CYS A 284 -27.19 -16.70 -3.29
N PRO A 285 -26.41 -16.09 -4.21
CA PRO A 285 -25.55 -14.95 -3.86
C PRO A 285 -26.33 -13.71 -3.44
N ILE A 286 -27.50 -13.48 -4.05
CA ILE A 286 -28.37 -12.34 -3.74
C ILE A 286 -28.84 -12.43 -2.28
N THR A 287 -29.26 -13.62 -1.83
CA THR A 287 -29.69 -13.83 -0.45
C THR A 287 -28.55 -13.60 0.55
N LEU A 288 -27.34 -14.08 0.24
CA LEU A 288 -26.17 -13.88 1.10
C LEU A 288 -25.75 -12.41 1.16
N LYS A 289 -25.65 -11.73 0.01
CA LYS A 289 -25.31 -10.30 -0.07
C LYS A 289 -26.35 -9.46 0.68
N ASN A 290 -27.64 -9.71 0.49
CA ASN A 290 -28.70 -9.00 1.20
C ASN A 290 -28.68 -9.27 2.71
N CYS A 291 -28.31 -10.48 3.14
CA CYS A 291 -28.15 -10.77 4.56
C CYS A 291 -27.04 -9.92 5.19
N ILE A 292 -25.81 -9.99 4.67
CA ILE A 292 -24.68 -9.24 5.25
C ILE A 292 -24.89 -7.73 5.14
N LYS A 293 -25.54 -7.25 4.07
CA LYS A 293 -25.88 -5.84 3.87
C LYS A 293 -26.74 -5.28 5.01
N ASN A 294 -27.63 -6.11 5.58
CA ASN A 294 -28.52 -5.72 6.68
C ASN A 294 -27.92 -5.91 8.09
N LYS A 295 -26.69 -6.43 8.20
CA LYS A 295 -26.06 -6.64 9.50
C LYS A 295 -25.53 -5.33 10.11
N PRO A 296 -25.66 -5.11 11.43
CA PRO A 296 -24.96 -4.02 12.09
C PRO A 296 -23.44 -4.09 11.85
N VAL A 297 -22.78 -2.94 11.72
CA VAL A 297 -21.31 -2.87 11.55
C VAL A 297 -20.60 -3.61 12.67
N GLU A 298 -21.08 -3.45 13.90
CA GLU A 298 -20.54 -4.11 15.09
C GLU A 298 -20.59 -5.64 14.97
N GLU A 299 -21.69 -6.22 14.47
CA GLU A 299 -21.78 -7.66 14.25
C GLU A 299 -20.77 -8.15 13.20
N ILE A 300 -20.58 -7.37 12.12
CA ILE A 300 -19.60 -7.68 11.07
C ILE A 300 -18.18 -7.65 11.63
N LEU A 301 -17.85 -6.67 12.47
CA LEU A 301 -16.55 -6.55 13.12
C LEU A 301 -16.31 -7.69 14.10
N GLN A 302 -17.28 -8.02 14.96
CA GLN A 302 -17.18 -9.16 15.88
C GLN A 302 -17.01 -10.50 15.16
N ALA A 303 -17.71 -10.69 14.03
CA ALA A 303 -17.52 -11.86 13.20
C ALA A 303 -16.13 -11.86 12.52
N SER A 304 -15.64 -10.69 12.10
CA SER A 304 -14.31 -10.53 11.52
C SER A 304 -13.18 -10.72 12.54
N ASP A 305 -13.40 -10.39 13.83
CA ASP A 305 -12.45 -10.66 14.91
C ASP A 305 -12.17 -12.17 15.04
N LYS A 306 -13.20 -13.01 14.84
CA LYS A 306 -13.05 -14.48 14.85
C LYS A 306 -12.24 -15.00 13.65
N ILE A 307 -12.21 -14.25 12.55
CA ILE A 307 -11.38 -14.56 11.37
C ILE A 307 -9.93 -14.11 11.64
N GLY A 308 -9.75 -12.97 12.30
CA GLY A 308 -8.47 -12.35 12.59
C GLY A 308 -8.00 -11.43 11.47
N VAL A 309 -6.86 -10.78 11.69
CA VAL A 309 -6.33 -9.73 10.80
C VAL A 309 -5.59 -10.31 9.61
N SER A 310 -4.89 -11.42 9.81
CA SER A 310 -4.03 -12.03 8.79
C SER A 310 -3.91 -13.54 8.92
N ARG A 311 -3.51 -14.18 7.83
CA ARG A 311 -3.22 -15.62 7.75
C ARG A 311 -1.77 -15.87 8.11
N ASN A 312 -1.52 -16.97 8.80
CA ASN A 312 -0.18 -17.55 8.88
C ASN A 312 0.12 -18.40 7.63
N ALA A 313 0.14 -17.78 6.45
CA ALA A 313 0.36 -18.39 5.13
C ALA A 313 1.24 -17.47 4.25
N ILE A 314 1.65 -17.96 3.07
CA ILE A 314 2.38 -17.18 2.05
C ILE A 314 1.52 -15.96 1.62
N ASN A 315 0.26 -16.22 1.29
CA ASN A 315 -0.75 -15.19 1.19
C ASN A 315 -1.23 -14.82 2.60
N THR A 316 -0.81 -13.65 3.06
CA THR A 316 -1.05 -13.23 4.44
C THR A 316 -2.38 -12.50 4.65
N MET A 317 -3.06 -11.98 3.64
CA MET A 317 -4.29 -11.21 3.87
C MET A 317 -5.55 -12.06 3.72
N PHE A 318 -6.57 -11.74 4.52
CA PHE A 318 -7.91 -12.30 4.35
C PHE A 318 -8.70 -11.54 3.30
N TYR A 319 -8.66 -10.21 3.38
CA TYR A 319 -9.33 -9.30 2.46
C TYR A 319 -8.27 -8.56 1.64
N GLN A 320 -8.33 -8.70 0.33
CA GLN A 320 -7.42 -8.10 -0.64
C GLN A 320 -8.15 -8.06 -2.00
N PRO A 321 -7.58 -7.44 -3.05
CA PRO A 321 -8.15 -7.52 -4.38
C PRO A 321 -8.47 -8.96 -4.81
N TYR A 322 -9.70 -9.17 -5.30
CA TYR A 322 -10.14 -10.43 -5.87
C TYR A 322 -9.79 -10.45 -7.36
N TYR A 323 -9.07 -11.48 -7.81
CA TYR A 323 -8.85 -11.71 -9.24
C TYR A 323 -9.99 -12.58 -9.82
N GLN A 324 -10.10 -12.65 -11.15
CA GLN A 324 -11.25 -13.20 -11.90
C GLN A 324 -12.46 -12.26 -12.06
N THR A 325 -12.24 -10.94 -12.04
CA THR A 325 -13.31 -9.96 -12.26
C THR A 325 -13.12 -9.15 -13.55
N ASP A 326 -14.06 -8.25 -13.83
CA ASP A 326 -13.93 -7.19 -14.83
C ASP A 326 -12.71 -6.29 -14.59
N TRP A 327 -12.25 -6.18 -13.34
CA TRP A 327 -11.10 -5.39 -12.92
C TRP A 327 -9.75 -6.10 -13.09
N ILE A 328 -9.69 -7.37 -12.66
CA ILE A 328 -8.49 -8.19 -12.66
C ILE A 328 -8.87 -9.52 -13.31
N THR A 329 -8.60 -9.65 -14.62
CA THR A 329 -8.93 -10.86 -15.35
C THR A 329 -7.96 -11.99 -15.00
N ASN A 330 -8.35 -13.24 -15.31
CA ASN A 330 -7.48 -14.42 -15.15
C ASN A 330 -6.21 -14.36 -16.01
N ASP A 331 -6.13 -13.42 -16.94
CA ASP A 331 -5.00 -13.25 -17.83
C ASP A 331 -4.38 -11.87 -17.66
N TYR A 332 -4.05 -11.54 -16.41
CA TYR A 332 -3.45 -10.26 -16.05
C TYR A 332 -2.19 -9.96 -16.88
N HIS A 333 -1.38 -10.97 -17.20
CA HIS A 333 -0.21 -10.83 -18.06
C HIS A 333 -0.58 -10.42 -19.49
N LYS A 334 -1.65 -10.97 -20.09
CA LYS A 334 -2.14 -10.48 -21.39
C LYS A 334 -2.74 -9.10 -21.30
N GLU A 335 -3.46 -8.76 -20.23
CA GLU A 335 -3.95 -7.39 -20.05
C GLU A 335 -2.80 -6.40 -19.93
N LEU A 336 -1.77 -6.70 -19.15
CA LEU A 336 -0.55 -5.91 -19.08
C LEU A 336 0.13 -5.79 -20.46
N ALA A 337 0.23 -6.88 -21.23
CA ALA A 337 0.81 -6.86 -22.56
C ALA A 337 0.04 -5.98 -23.57
N LYS A 338 -1.27 -5.80 -23.37
CA LYS A 338 -2.11 -4.90 -24.19
C LYS A 338 -2.12 -3.46 -23.68
N THR A 339 -1.77 -3.22 -22.42
CA THR A 339 -1.77 -1.87 -21.86
C THR A 339 -0.66 -1.02 -22.47
N LYS A 340 -0.99 0.23 -22.78
CA LYS A 340 0.03 1.20 -23.21
C LYS A 340 1.03 1.39 -22.06
N PRO A 341 2.35 1.38 -22.34
CA PRO A 341 3.35 1.65 -21.32
C PRO A 341 3.06 2.97 -20.59
N LYS A 342 3.06 2.92 -19.26
CA LYS A 342 2.85 4.08 -18.40
C LYS A 342 4.16 4.41 -17.67
N PRO A 343 4.65 5.66 -17.69
CA PRO A 343 5.81 6.05 -16.90
C PRO A 343 5.61 5.65 -15.43
N THR A 344 6.48 4.76 -14.96
CA THR A 344 6.35 4.13 -13.65
C THR A 344 7.66 4.22 -12.88
N LEU A 345 7.59 4.64 -11.63
CA LEU A 345 8.70 4.58 -10.68
C LEU A 345 8.39 3.48 -9.66
N ILE A 346 9.33 2.57 -9.44
CA ILE A 346 9.19 1.47 -8.47
C ILE A 346 10.32 1.60 -7.46
N GLY A 347 10.00 1.53 -6.17
CA GLY A 347 10.97 1.61 -5.08
C GLY A 347 10.73 0.51 -4.06
N LEU A 348 11.83 0.02 -3.47
CA LEU A 348 11.84 -0.93 -2.35
C LEU A 348 12.77 -0.38 -1.27
N THR A 349 12.54 -0.77 -0.02
CA THR A 349 13.51 -0.59 1.06
C THR A 349 14.55 -1.71 1.05
N SER A 350 15.70 -1.50 1.68
CA SER A 350 16.77 -2.52 1.73
C SER A 350 16.40 -3.75 2.57
N ILE A 351 15.44 -3.64 3.50
CA ILE A 351 15.04 -4.72 4.42
C ILE A 351 13.52 -4.66 4.70
N GLU A 352 12.69 -4.90 3.70
CA GLU A 352 11.20 -4.84 3.82
C GLU A 352 10.64 -5.74 4.94
N SER A 353 11.22 -6.92 5.11
CA SER A 353 10.79 -7.93 6.10
C SER A 353 10.90 -7.50 7.54
N TYR A 354 11.72 -6.49 7.85
CA TYR A 354 11.99 -6.08 9.22
C TYR A 354 10.69 -5.72 9.96
N LEU A 355 9.73 -5.14 9.24
CA LEU A 355 8.37 -4.85 9.73
C LEU A 355 7.64 -6.09 10.29
N THR A 356 7.98 -7.28 9.81
CA THR A 356 7.22 -8.52 10.05
C THR A 356 8.01 -9.58 10.82
N THR A 357 9.27 -9.29 11.14
CA THR A 357 10.16 -10.13 11.94
C THR A 357 10.54 -9.49 13.26
N VAL A 358 10.24 -8.21 13.47
CA VAL A 358 10.42 -7.54 14.77
C VAL A 358 9.12 -7.58 15.57
N TYR A 359 9.21 -8.12 16.80
CA TYR A 359 8.12 -8.05 17.76
C TYR A 359 8.30 -6.87 18.71
N ILE A 360 7.36 -5.92 18.63
CA ILE A 360 7.19 -4.82 19.57
C ILE A 360 5.80 -5.01 20.18
N GLU A 361 5.76 -5.24 21.48
CA GLU A 361 4.50 -5.37 22.24
C GLU A 361 3.60 -4.15 22.01
N ASP A 362 2.30 -4.38 21.93
CA ASP A 362 1.27 -3.34 21.73
C ASP A 362 1.47 -2.42 20.51
N SER A 363 1.99 -2.95 19.40
CA SER A 363 2.19 -2.20 18.16
C SER A 363 1.35 -2.74 16.99
N LEU A 364 1.07 -1.89 15.99
CA LEU A 364 0.48 -2.37 14.74
C LEU A 364 1.31 -3.51 14.12
N ALA A 365 2.64 -3.46 14.24
CA ALA A 365 3.52 -4.50 13.74
C ALA A 365 3.29 -5.86 14.44
N SER A 366 2.92 -5.89 15.72
CA SER A 366 2.65 -7.16 16.42
C SER A 366 1.36 -7.85 16.02
N MET A 367 0.32 -7.11 15.61
CA MET A 367 -0.89 -7.73 15.04
C MET A 367 -0.65 -8.42 13.68
N PHE A 368 0.41 -8.02 12.97
CA PHE A 368 0.86 -8.64 11.73
C PHE A 368 2.11 -9.49 11.91
N ASN A 369 2.54 -9.76 13.15
CA ASN A 369 3.62 -10.70 13.38
C ASN A 369 3.11 -12.11 13.06
N PHE A 370 3.43 -12.58 11.86
CA PHE A 370 2.98 -13.84 11.26
C PHE A 370 3.52 -15.09 11.98
N ASN A 371 3.49 -15.17 13.32
CA ASN A 371 4.19 -16.15 14.17
C ASN A 371 5.73 -16.16 14.00
N HIS A 372 6.29 -15.12 13.38
CA HIS A 372 7.72 -15.03 13.02
C HIS A 372 8.44 -13.90 13.75
N GLY A 373 7.70 -13.05 14.47
CA GLY A 373 8.27 -11.99 15.27
C GLY A 373 9.31 -12.51 16.26
N ILE A 374 10.47 -11.85 16.26
CA ILE A 374 11.53 -12.02 17.24
C ILE A 374 11.46 -10.81 18.18
N PRO A 375 11.30 -11.04 19.49
CA PRO A 375 11.32 -9.96 20.48
C PRO A 375 12.65 -9.19 20.45
N LYS A 376 12.57 -7.87 20.69
CA LYS A 376 13.72 -6.96 20.60
C LYS A 376 14.91 -7.40 21.45
N GLU A 377 14.65 -7.93 22.63
CA GLU A 377 15.65 -8.44 23.58
C GLU A 377 16.44 -9.65 23.05
N LYS A 378 15.90 -10.36 22.04
CA LYS A 378 16.59 -11.48 21.38
C LYS A 378 17.41 -11.07 20.16
N HIS A 379 17.31 -9.83 19.68
CA HIS A 379 18.01 -9.40 18.46
C HIS A 379 19.54 -9.41 18.65
N ALA A 380 20.01 -8.94 19.82
CA ALA A 380 21.44 -8.87 20.13
C ALA A 380 22.09 -10.24 20.40
N THR A 381 21.28 -11.28 20.61
CA THR A 381 21.73 -12.64 20.90
C THR A 381 21.31 -13.64 19.82
N PHE A 382 20.75 -13.16 18.71
CA PHE A 382 20.25 -13.99 17.62
C PHE A 382 21.39 -14.74 16.94
N THR A 383 21.27 -16.06 16.82
CA THR A 383 22.36 -16.92 16.31
C THR A 383 22.05 -17.55 14.96
N LYS A 384 23.06 -18.12 14.31
CA LYS A 384 22.89 -19.06 13.19
C LYS A 384 21.89 -20.17 13.51
N GLN A 385 21.92 -20.72 14.73
CA GLN A 385 21.01 -21.80 15.11
C GLN A 385 19.56 -21.30 15.21
N ASP A 386 19.34 -20.07 15.67
CA ASP A 386 18.01 -19.46 15.67
C ASP A 386 17.48 -19.25 14.26
N LEU A 387 18.35 -18.84 13.31
CA LEU A 387 18.01 -18.77 11.89
C LEU A 387 17.57 -20.14 11.35
N ILE A 388 18.38 -21.18 11.52
CA ILE A 388 18.08 -22.56 11.07
C ILE A 388 16.78 -23.08 11.70
N ASN A 389 16.60 -22.88 13.00
CA ASN A 389 15.36 -23.24 13.70
C ASN A 389 14.16 -22.50 13.11
N GLY A 390 14.35 -21.23 12.74
CA GLY A 390 13.41 -20.42 11.99
C GLY A 390 12.99 -21.05 10.67
N VAL A 391 13.95 -21.42 9.83
CA VAL A 391 13.70 -22.06 8.53
C VAL A 391 12.84 -23.31 8.73
N ASN A 392 13.28 -24.23 9.56
CA ASN A 392 12.64 -25.52 9.75
C ASN A 392 11.25 -25.43 10.39
N LYS A 393 11.05 -24.55 11.38
CA LYS A 393 9.79 -24.48 12.12
C LYS A 393 8.78 -23.50 11.54
N LYS A 394 9.26 -22.46 10.87
CA LYS A 394 8.43 -21.29 10.54
C LYS A 394 8.34 -21.01 9.04
N PHE A 395 9.40 -21.25 8.27
CA PHE A 395 9.46 -20.79 6.87
C PHE A 395 9.33 -21.89 5.82
N ALA A 396 9.82 -23.10 6.08
CA ALA A 396 9.74 -24.25 5.16
C ALA A 396 8.74 -25.29 5.69
N ARG A 397 7.47 -24.90 5.82
CA ARG A 397 6.43 -25.74 6.43
C ARG A 397 5.80 -26.66 5.39
N LEU A 398 5.41 -27.86 5.81
CA LEU A 398 4.65 -28.81 4.99
C LEU A 398 3.37 -28.19 4.41
N SER A 399 2.69 -27.33 5.18
CA SER A 399 1.48 -26.62 4.73
C SER A 399 1.71 -25.67 3.55
N ASP A 400 2.95 -25.20 3.37
CA ASP A 400 3.29 -24.16 2.41
C ASP A 400 3.99 -24.78 1.18
N PHE A 401 4.82 -25.81 1.38
CA PHE A 401 5.64 -26.43 0.33
C PHE A 401 5.26 -27.88 -0.01
N GLY A 402 4.30 -28.47 0.71
CA GLY A 402 3.93 -29.88 0.53
C GLY A 402 5.15 -30.80 0.69
N GLN A 403 5.25 -31.82 -0.17
CA GLN A 403 6.36 -32.80 -0.13
C GLN A 403 7.76 -32.18 -0.33
N TYR A 404 7.85 -30.96 -0.85
CA TYR A 404 9.12 -30.26 -1.09
C TYR A 404 9.62 -29.47 0.14
N ALA A 405 8.91 -29.53 1.28
CA ALA A 405 9.27 -28.74 2.46
C ALA A 405 10.69 -29.01 2.98
N GLU A 406 11.12 -30.27 3.00
CA GLU A 406 12.47 -30.64 3.45
C GLU A 406 13.56 -30.14 2.49
N GLU A 407 13.32 -30.26 1.18
CA GLU A 407 14.23 -29.77 0.14
C GLU A 407 14.34 -28.25 0.19
N ALA A 408 13.20 -27.55 0.28
CA ALA A 408 13.17 -26.10 0.42
C ALA A 408 13.88 -25.63 1.69
N ALA A 409 13.72 -26.33 2.82
CA ALA A 409 14.42 -26.01 4.07
C ALA A 409 15.93 -26.11 3.89
N LYS A 410 16.39 -27.19 3.25
CA LYS A 410 17.81 -27.42 2.97
C LYS A 410 18.40 -26.32 2.10
N ASP A 411 17.76 -26.00 0.98
CA ASP A 411 18.23 -24.97 0.04
C ASP A 411 18.29 -23.58 0.71
N ILE A 412 17.29 -23.26 1.53
CA ILE A 412 17.27 -22.00 2.29
C ILE A 412 18.40 -21.98 3.32
N ILE A 413 18.63 -23.06 4.07
CA ILE A 413 19.71 -23.14 5.07
C ILE A 413 21.07 -23.03 4.39
N GLU A 414 21.30 -23.76 3.31
CA GLU A 414 22.55 -23.75 2.56
C GLU A 414 22.87 -22.32 2.10
N PHE A 415 21.89 -21.60 1.54
CA PHE A 415 22.11 -20.24 1.07
C PHE A 415 22.26 -19.21 2.22
N TYR A 416 21.35 -19.20 3.19
CA TYR A 416 21.24 -18.12 4.19
C TYR A 416 22.05 -18.35 5.47
N ALA A 417 22.34 -19.60 5.82
CA ALA A 417 23.01 -19.95 7.07
C ALA A 417 24.37 -20.64 6.87
N GLU A 418 24.68 -21.14 5.68
CA GLU A 418 25.93 -21.87 5.39
C GLU A 418 26.77 -21.20 4.30
N GLY A 419 26.18 -20.44 3.38
CA GLY A 419 26.87 -19.71 2.32
C GLY A 419 27.63 -18.45 2.76
N ALA A 420 27.54 -18.08 4.05
CA ALA A 420 28.16 -16.88 4.63
C ALA A 420 29.48 -17.21 5.36
N SER A 421 30.32 -16.20 5.59
CA SER A 421 31.57 -16.38 6.34
C SER A 421 31.30 -16.74 7.81
N GLU A 422 32.22 -17.46 8.46
CA GLU A 422 32.11 -17.75 9.89
C GLU A 422 32.07 -16.48 10.76
N GLU A 423 32.68 -15.38 10.29
CA GLU A 423 32.67 -14.09 10.97
C GLU A 423 31.27 -13.44 10.90
N ASP A 424 30.64 -13.45 9.71
CA ASP A 424 29.28 -12.96 9.52
C ASP A 424 28.26 -13.77 10.34
N LEU A 425 28.42 -15.09 10.39
CA LEU A 425 27.53 -15.99 11.14
C LEU A 425 27.68 -15.87 12.66
N LYS A 426 28.75 -15.22 13.15
CA LYS A 426 28.89 -14.82 14.56
C LYS A 426 28.21 -13.47 14.86
N ASN A 427 27.85 -12.70 13.84
CA ASN A 427 27.19 -11.41 13.99
C ASN A 427 25.65 -11.57 14.10
N PRO A 428 25.04 -11.23 15.25
CA PRO A 428 23.59 -11.35 15.44
C PRO A 428 22.77 -10.51 14.48
N THR A 429 23.26 -9.32 14.11
CA THR A 429 22.59 -8.43 13.16
C THR A 429 22.53 -9.05 11.78
N TYR A 430 23.61 -9.72 11.36
CA TYR A 430 23.66 -10.44 10.09
C TYR A 430 22.66 -11.60 10.10
N CYS A 431 22.72 -12.48 11.11
CA CYS A 431 21.82 -13.62 11.21
C CYS A 431 20.34 -13.21 11.27
N PHE A 432 20.02 -12.12 11.98
CA PHE A 432 18.66 -11.59 12.04
C PHE A 432 18.21 -10.95 10.73
N SER A 433 19.12 -10.30 10.00
CA SER A 433 18.85 -9.80 8.64
C SER A 433 18.55 -10.95 7.68
N GLN A 434 19.33 -12.04 7.72
CA GLN A 434 19.05 -13.24 6.92
C GLN A 434 17.71 -13.88 7.30
N TYR A 435 17.41 -14.02 8.59
CA TYR A 435 16.10 -14.49 9.06
C TYR A 435 14.96 -13.66 8.51
N SER A 436 15.14 -12.34 8.50
CA SER A 436 14.18 -11.40 7.93
C SER A 436 14.02 -11.64 6.42
N GLN A 437 15.11 -11.76 5.67
CA GLN A 437 15.04 -12.04 4.23
C GLN A 437 14.35 -13.38 3.91
N VAL A 438 14.64 -14.45 4.68
CA VAL A 438 13.96 -15.74 4.52
C VAL A 438 12.45 -15.63 4.76
N SER A 439 12.03 -14.79 5.72
CA SER A 439 10.59 -14.54 5.93
C SER A 439 9.88 -13.97 4.69
N VAL A 440 10.62 -13.32 3.78
CA VAL A 440 10.11 -12.85 2.47
C VAL A 440 10.17 -13.95 1.41
N LEU A 441 11.07 -14.93 1.47
CA LEU A 441 11.10 -16.05 0.51
C LEU A 441 9.86 -16.94 0.58
N ARG A 442 9.30 -17.05 1.79
CA ARG A 442 7.94 -17.57 1.99
C ARG A 442 6.92 -16.84 1.11
N ARG A 443 7.14 -15.59 0.70
CA ARG A 443 6.21 -14.80 -0.13
C ARG A 443 6.38 -14.96 -1.65
N PHE A 444 7.42 -15.66 -2.13
CA PHE A 444 7.71 -15.80 -3.57
C PHE A 444 7.60 -17.25 -4.10
N SER A 445 7.39 -18.24 -3.24
CA SER A 445 7.50 -19.66 -3.59
C SER A 445 6.18 -20.36 -3.96
N SER A 446 5.01 -19.73 -3.76
CA SER A 446 3.74 -20.27 -4.27
C SER A 446 3.34 -19.69 -5.62
N GLY A 447 4.17 -19.93 -6.64
CA GLY A 447 3.58 -20.16 -7.95
C GLY A 447 2.62 -21.33 -7.78
N SER A 448 1.34 -21.14 -8.11
CA SER A 448 0.38 -22.24 -8.18
C SER A 448 0.96 -23.33 -9.07
N TRP A 449 1.40 -24.45 -8.49
CA TRP A 449 1.54 -25.71 -9.20
C TRP A 449 0.14 -26.27 -9.48
N SER A 450 -0.69 -25.51 -10.20
CA SER A 450 -1.71 -26.12 -11.05
C SER A 450 -0.95 -26.63 -12.25
N GLU A 451 -1.01 -27.94 -12.51
CA GLU A 451 -0.34 -28.60 -13.62
C GLU A 451 -0.32 -27.73 -14.89
N PRO A 452 0.83 -27.59 -15.57
CA PRO A 452 0.85 -26.90 -16.85
C PRO A 452 -0.09 -27.64 -17.82
N PRO A 453 -0.85 -26.93 -18.67
CA PRO A 453 -1.57 -27.59 -19.75
C PRO A 453 -0.60 -28.47 -20.54
N ALA A 454 -1.03 -29.69 -20.86
CA ALA A 454 -0.24 -30.84 -21.32
C ALA A 454 0.55 -30.65 -22.64
N SER A 455 0.78 -29.43 -23.11
CA SER A 455 1.42 -29.13 -24.39
C SER A 455 2.54 -28.08 -24.31
N TYR A 456 3.14 -27.84 -23.14
CA TYR A 456 4.44 -27.15 -23.06
C TYR A 456 5.56 -28.16 -22.80
N PRO A 457 6.69 -28.10 -23.54
CA PRO A 457 7.83 -29.00 -23.31
C PRO A 457 8.37 -28.81 -21.89
N GLU A 458 8.86 -29.91 -21.31
CA GLU A 458 9.29 -30.06 -19.90
C GLU A 458 9.97 -28.82 -19.27
N PRO A 459 9.76 -28.57 -17.96
CA PRO A 459 10.45 -27.51 -17.24
C PRO A 459 11.92 -27.88 -17.02
N ALA A 460 12.76 -27.60 -18.00
CA ALA A 460 14.22 -27.57 -17.85
C ALA A 460 14.68 -26.22 -17.21
N PRO A 461 15.91 -26.15 -16.71
CA PRO A 461 16.31 -25.77 -15.36
C PRO A 461 16.09 -24.28 -15.01
N ALA A 462 14.88 -23.89 -14.61
CA ALA A 462 14.59 -22.53 -14.14
C ALA A 462 14.95 -22.31 -12.65
N LEU A 463 14.86 -23.35 -11.81
CA LEU A 463 15.18 -23.24 -10.37
C LEU A 463 16.68 -22.98 -10.13
N ARG A 464 17.57 -23.57 -10.93
CA ARG A 464 19.01 -23.27 -10.87
C ARG A 464 19.35 -21.84 -11.34
N ARG A 465 18.58 -21.28 -12.28
CA ARG A 465 18.82 -19.91 -12.80
C ARG A 465 18.33 -18.80 -11.87
N ILE A 466 17.25 -19.05 -11.12
CA ILE A 466 16.75 -18.09 -10.11
C ILE A 466 17.73 -18.01 -8.93
N LEU A 467 18.30 -19.15 -8.50
CA LEU A 467 19.35 -19.19 -7.47
C LEU A 467 20.73 -18.72 -7.96
N SER A 468 21.05 -18.87 -9.25
CA SER A 468 22.35 -18.41 -9.81
C SER A 468 22.35 -16.98 -10.35
N GLY A 469 21.18 -16.34 -10.52
CA GLY A 469 21.01 -15.05 -11.20
C GLY A 469 21.02 -13.82 -10.29
N PHE A 470 20.77 -13.98 -8.99
CA PHE A 470 20.80 -12.88 -8.03
C PHE A 470 22.19 -12.73 -7.39
N ARG A 471 23.20 -12.37 -8.20
CA ARG A 471 24.35 -11.65 -7.64
C ARG A 471 23.98 -10.19 -7.52
N PHE A 472 23.37 -9.80 -6.40
CA PHE A 472 23.54 -8.42 -5.94
C PHE A 472 25.05 -8.23 -5.75
N ARG A 473 25.69 -7.43 -6.61
CA ARG A 473 26.94 -6.78 -6.20
C ARG A 473 26.54 -5.82 -5.09
N ILE A 474 26.67 -6.28 -3.85
CA ILE A 474 26.84 -5.38 -2.72
C ILE A 474 28.13 -4.63 -3.04
N LEU A 475 28.02 -3.39 -3.50
CA LEU A 475 29.18 -2.51 -3.52
C LEU A 475 29.62 -2.34 -2.06
N PRO A 476 30.90 -2.54 -1.73
CA PRO A 476 31.36 -2.29 -0.37
C PRO A 476 31.12 -0.81 -0.02
N PRO A 477 30.88 -0.48 1.26
CA PRO A 477 30.80 0.91 1.69
C PRO A 477 32.10 1.61 1.27
N GLY A 478 31.98 2.66 0.47
CA GLY A 478 33.13 3.50 0.11
C GLY A 478 33.79 4.06 1.37
N PRO A 479 35.11 4.27 1.37
CA PRO A 479 35.82 4.73 2.55
C PRO A 479 35.28 6.09 3.02
N SER A 480 35.01 6.17 4.31
CA SER A 480 34.72 7.41 5.02
C SER A 480 35.94 8.33 4.97
N GLY A 481 35.85 9.48 4.32
CA GLY A 481 36.91 10.49 4.35
C GLY A 481 36.79 11.50 3.23
N SER A 482 36.60 12.76 3.63
CA SER A 482 36.86 14.01 2.91
C SER A 482 37.61 13.90 1.58
N GLU A 483 36.95 14.31 0.50
CA GLU A 483 37.40 15.24 -0.55
C GLU A 483 36.55 15.02 -1.81
N PHE A 484 35.54 15.88 -2.00
CA PHE A 484 35.00 16.14 -3.33
C PHE A 484 35.03 17.65 -3.53
N SER A 485 36.04 18.08 -4.27
CA SER A 485 36.09 19.36 -4.94
C SER A 485 34.96 19.43 -5.98
N ASP A 486 34.30 20.57 -5.92
CA ASP A 486 33.39 21.21 -6.88
C ASP A 486 33.52 20.74 -8.35
N PRO A 487 32.43 20.28 -9.00
CA PRO A 487 32.35 20.27 -10.45
C PRO A 487 31.52 21.47 -10.92
N GLY A 488 32.24 22.52 -11.33
CA GLY A 488 31.68 23.66 -12.00
C GLY A 488 31.01 23.31 -13.34
N LEU A 489 29.98 24.11 -13.64
CA LEU A 489 29.60 24.67 -14.94
C LEU A 489 29.93 23.84 -16.20
N LEU A 490 28.86 23.36 -16.83
CA LEU A 490 28.83 22.92 -18.23
C LEU A 490 29.21 24.08 -19.17
N ASP A 491 30.25 23.89 -19.98
CA ASP A 491 30.53 24.68 -21.18
C ASP A 491 30.08 23.88 -22.42
N PRO A 492 29.22 24.42 -23.30
CA PRO A 492 28.69 23.71 -24.45
C PRO A 492 29.52 24.02 -25.70
N ASP A 493 30.64 23.33 -25.90
CA ASP A 493 31.20 23.11 -27.25
C ASP A 493 32.33 22.07 -27.21
N SER A 494 32.05 20.86 -27.72
CA SER A 494 33.03 20.13 -28.53
C SER A 494 32.39 18.92 -29.21
N SER A 495 32.52 18.99 -30.52
CA SER A 495 32.08 18.06 -31.55
C SER A 495 32.81 16.72 -31.54
N LEU A 496 32.09 15.71 -32.07
CA LEU A 496 32.58 14.59 -32.90
C LEU A 496 33.64 13.65 -32.28
N GLU A 497 33.27 12.39 -32.11
CA GLU A 497 33.73 11.36 -33.06
C GLU A 497 32.96 10.04 -32.94
N SER A 498 32.80 9.42 -34.10
CA SER A 498 32.08 8.19 -34.43
C SER A 498 32.77 6.92 -33.92
N GLY A 499 31.99 5.94 -33.47
CA GLY A 499 32.46 4.58 -33.20
C GLY A 499 31.33 3.55 -33.34
N SER A 500 31.16 3.05 -34.55
CA SER A 500 30.24 1.98 -34.97
C SER A 500 30.55 0.58 -34.41
N PHE A 501 29.57 -0.33 -34.57
CA PHE A 501 29.59 -1.83 -34.53
C PHE A 501 29.24 -2.52 -33.20
N HIS A 502 28.48 -3.61 -33.15
CA HIS A 502 27.53 -4.24 -34.09
C HIS A 502 26.60 -5.17 -33.28
N ARG A 503 25.52 -5.63 -33.91
CA ARG A 503 24.64 -6.70 -33.45
C ARG A 503 25.38 -8.04 -33.37
N SER A 504 24.99 -8.84 -32.38
CA SER A 504 24.60 -10.25 -32.53
C SER A 504 23.59 -10.58 -31.45
#